data_AF-A0A9W9YPB5-F1
#
_entry.id   AF-A0A9W9YPB5-F1
#
_cell.length_a   1.000
_cell.length_b   1.000
_cell.length_c   1.000
_cell.angle_alpha   90.00
_cell.angle_beta   90.00
_cell.angle_gamma   90.00
#
_symmetry.space_group_name_H-M   'P 1'
#
loop_
_entity.id
_entity.type
_entity.pdbx_description
1 polymer ?
#
loop_
_entity_poly.entity_id
_entity_poly.type
_entity_poly.pdbx_seq_one_letter_code
_entity_poly.pdbx_strand_id
1 'polypeptide(L)'
;MFVQIIQAVLMFAAYSMLLLGFSVGSLLKSMPAFQDFIIRAFDTITKVKLPVTSYWDSLFTDQMFQNVWHSVALDLNKKIKQGREAPNIPVVSLTGKHCFPLLQMAKAGRPLVLNFGSCTCPIFMRQLDEFQKMAKRFSHIADFCVVYIEEAHPSDGWALKDNYAIRTHSTQTERCRAARELARNIPECPVVVDTMLDAANIAYGALPIRFHIVQNRRVVYEGGPGPMGYNMGGVREWLGKYHTGMSS
;
A
#
# COMPACT_ATOMS: atom_id res chain seq x y z
N MET A 1 24.21 -16.03 -8.24
CA MET A 1 23.68 -17.11 -9.10
C MET A 1 22.51 -17.86 -8.45
N PHE A 2 22.68 -18.59 -7.35
CA PHE A 2 21.59 -19.40 -6.74
C PHE A 2 20.36 -18.57 -6.26
N VAL A 3 20.59 -17.47 -5.54
CA VAL A 3 19.51 -16.56 -5.08
C VAL A 3 18.73 -15.96 -6.26
N GLN A 4 19.43 -15.59 -7.34
CA GLN A 4 18.81 -15.03 -8.55
C GLN A 4 17.96 -16.08 -9.28
N ILE A 5 18.40 -17.35 -9.31
CA ILE A 5 17.62 -18.45 -9.90
C ILE A 5 16.35 -18.69 -9.10
N ILE A 6 16.43 -18.77 -7.77
CA ILE A 6 15.24 -18.92 -6.90
C ILE A 6 14.27 -17.78 -7.15
N GLN A 7 14.76 -16.55 -7.19
CA GLN A 7 13.94 -15.37 -7.41
C GLN A 7 13.28 -15.38 -8.80
N ALA A 8 14.02 -15.78 -9.84
CA ALA A 8 13.46 -15.95 -11.18
C ALA A 8 12.36 -17.03 -11.22
N VAL A 9 12.57 -18.16 -10.55
CA VAL A 9 11.57 -19.24 -10.44
C VAL A 9 10.32 -18.76 -9.70
N LEU A 10 10.48 -18.05 -8.58
CA LEU A 10 9.36 -17.48 -7.82
C LEU A 10 8.57 -16.47 -8.65
N MET A 11 9.26 -15.58 -9.35
CA MET A 11 8.62 -14.61 -10.26
C MET A 11 7.86 -15.32 -11.38
N PHE A 12 8.47 -16.30 -12.03
CA PHE A 12 7.82 -17.06 -13.10
C PHE A 12 6.59 -17.82 -12.61
N ALA A 13 6.69 -18.48 -11.44
CA ALA A 13 5.57 -19.19 -10.84
C ALA A 13 4.44 -18.22 -10.47
N ALA A 14 4.75 -17.08 -9.84
CA ALA A 14 3.78 -16.05 -9.48
C ALA A 14 3.07 -15.48 -10.71
N TYR A 15 3.82 -15.14 -11.77
CA TYR A 15 3.26 -14.66 -13.03
C TYR A 15 2.33 -15.69 -13.67
N SER A 16 2.76 -16.95 -13.72
CA SER A 16 1.97 -18.04 -14.31
C SER A 16 0.67 -18.31 -13.54
N MET A 17 0.72 -18.28 -12.20
CA MET A 17 -0.47 -18.40 -11.37
C MET A 17 -1.42 -17.22 -11.56
N LEU A 18 -0.89 -16.00 -11.66
CA LEU A 18 -1.69 -14.81 -11.92
C LEU A 18 -2.36 -14.89 -13.30
N LEU A 19 -1.62 -15.32 -14.32
CA LEU A 19 -2.13 -15.47 -15.68
C LEU A 19 -3.25 -16.51 -15.74
N LEU A 20 -3.07 -17.65 -15.07
CA LEU A 20 -4.11 -18.67 -14.95
C LEU A 20 -5.35 -18.11 -14.23
N GLY A 21 -5.15 -17.42 -13.10
CA GLY A 21 -6.23 -16.82 -12.32
C GLY A 21 -7.03 -15.80 -13.12
N PHE A 22 -6.36 -14.95 -13.91
CA PHE A 22 -7.02 -13.99 -14.79
C PHE A 22 -7.73 -14.67 -15.97
N SER A 23 -7.16 -15.72 -16.54
CA SER A 23 -7.78 -16.48 -17.63
C SER A 23 -9.08 -17.16 -17.15
N VAL A 24 -9.02 -17.82 -15.99
CA VAL A 24 -10.21 -18.44 -15.36
C VAL A 24 -11.21 -17.36 -14.95
N GLY A 25 -10.75 -16.27 -14.33
CA GLY A 25 -11.61 -15.16 -13.91
C GLY A 25 -12.35 -14.50 -15.07
N SER A 26 -11.67 -14.29 -16.20
CA SER A 26 -12.27 -13.77 -17.44
C SER A 26 -13.33 -14.72 -18.01
N LEU A 27 -13.04 -16.02 -18.03
CA LEU A 27 -14.01 -17.04 -18.42
C LEU A 27 -15.25 -17.04 -17.51
N LEU A 28 -15.06 -17.02 -16.18
CA LEU A 28 -16.16 -16.97 -15.22
C LEU A 28 -16.98 -15.68 -15.35
N LYS A 29 -16.32 -14.53 -15.58
CA LYS A 29 -16.99 -13.23 -15.77
C LYS A 29 -17.90 -13.22 -17.00
N SER A 30 -17.60 -14.02 -18.03
CA SER A 30 -18.44 -14.14 -19.23
C SER A 30 -19.77 -14.88 -18.99
N MET A 31 -19.90 -15.56 -17.85
CA MET A 31 -21.04 -16.41 -17.51
C MET A 31 -21.90 -15.76 -16.40
N PRO A 32 -23.16 -15.36 -16.67
CA PRO A 32 -24.01 -14.69 -15.68
C PRO A 32 -24.18 -15.46 -14.36
N ALA A 33 -24.18 -16.80 -14.41
CA ALA A 33 -24.31 -17.66 -13.24
C ALA A 33 -23.20 -17.48 -12.19
N PHE A 34 -22.04 -16.95 -12.57
CA PHE A 34 -20.90 -16.75 -11.66
C PHE A 34 -20.76 -15.30 -11.16
N GLN A 35 -21.64 -14.39 -11.58
CA GLN A 35 -21.54 -12.97 -11.22
C GLN A 35 -21.54 -12.75 -9.69
N ASP A 36 -22.49 -13.34 -8.98
CA ASP A 36 -22.59 -13.22 -7.52
C ASP A 36 -21.38 -13.84 -6.80
N PHE A 37 -20.83 -14.93 -7.34
CA PHE A 37 -19.63 -15.56 -6.80
C PHE A 37 -18.43 -14.61 -6.92
N ILE A 38 -18.24 -13.98 -8.09
CA ILE A 38 -17.16 -13.02 -8.33
C ILE A 38 -17.32 -11.80 -7.42
N ILE A 39 -18.53 -11.26 -7.27
CA ILE A 39 -18.80 -10.11 -6.40
C ILE A 39 -18.44 -10.45 -4.94
N ARG A 40 -18.88 -11.60 -4.43
CA ARG A 40 -18.54 -12.05 -3.06
C ARG A 40 -17.04 -12.24 -2.87
N ALA A 41 -16.37 -12.84 -3.85
CA ALA A 41 -14.92 -13.02 -3.81
C ALA A 41 -14.19 -11.66 -3.79
N PHE A 42 -14.60 -10.72 -4.64
CA PHE A 42 -14.04 -9.38 -4.68
C PHE A 42 -14.25 -8.63 -3.36
N ASP A 43 -15.47 -8.61 -2.82
CA ASP A 43 -15.79 -7.97 -1.53
C ASP A 43 -14.96 -8.55 -0.37
N THR A 44 -14.73 -9.87 -0.41
CA THR A 44 -13.90 -10.55 0.60
C THR A 44 -12.44 -10.09 0.51
N ILE A 45 -11.91 -9.94 -0.71
CA ILE A 45 -10.53 -9.51 -0.95
C ILE A 45 -10.33 -8.03 -0.55
N THR A 46 -11.24 -7.15 -0.97
CA THR A 46 -11.11 -5.70 -0.72
C THR A 46 -11.43 -5.32 0.72
N LYS A 47 -12.15 -6.18 1.46
CA LYS A 47 -12.70 -5.91 2.81
C LYS A 47 -13.60 -4.67 2.85
N VAL A 48 -14.05 -4.19 1.70
CA VAL A 48 -14.79 -2.96 1.55
C VAL A 48 -15.79 -3.09 0.41
N LYS A 49 -17.07 -2.82 0.69
CA LYS A 49 -18.13 -2.87 -0.32
C LYS A 49 -18.01 -1.70 -1.28
N LEU A 50 -17.54 -1.97 -2.49
CA LEU A 50 -17.53 -1.01 -3.61
C LEU A 50 -18.77 -1.25 -4.48
N PRO A 51 -19.38 -0.22 -5.07
CA PRO A 51 -20.44 -0.41 -6.06
C PRO A 51 -19.93 -1.30 -7.20
N VAL A 52 -20.65 -2.35 -7.57
CA VAL A 52 -20.22 -3.28 -8.62
C VAL A 52 -19.91 -2.55 -9.94
N THR A 53 -20.72 -1.55 -10.26
CA THR A 53 -20.53 -0.68 -11.43
C THR A 53 -19.18 0.04 -11.45
N SER A 54 -18.54 0.23 -10.30
CA SER A 54 -17.27 0.95 -10.17
C SER A 54 -16.07 0.14 -10.66
N TYR A 55 -16.13 -1.19 -10.61
CA TYR A 55 -14.99 -2.07 -10.89
C TYR A 55 -15.28 -3.19 -11.90
N TRP A 56 -16.56 -3.54 -12.12
CA TRP A 56 -16.93 -4.72 -12.90
C TRP A 56 -16.30 -4.76 -14.29
N ASP A 57 -16.37 -3.67 -15.02
CA ASP A 57 -15.84 -3.61 -16.39
C ASP A 57 -14.33 -3.78 -16.43
N SER A 58 -13.62 -3.31 -15.40
CA SER A 58 -12.17 -3.37 -15.32
C SER A 58 -11.63 -4.68 -14.74
N LEU A 59 -12.48 -5.55 -14.16
CA LEU A 59 -12.07 -6.86 -13.66
C LEU A 59 -11.54 -7.77 -14.76
N PHE A 60 -10.43 -8.44 -14.45
CA PHE A 60 -9.72 -9.40 -15.29
C PHE A 60 -9.26 -8.85 -16.65
N THR A 61 -9.15 -7.53 -16.77
CA THR A 61 -8.57 -6.86 -17.94
C THR A 61 -7.04 -6.90 -17.89
N ASP A 62 -6.40 -6.66 -19.04
CA ASP A 62 -4.94 -6.54 -19.11
C ASP A 62 -4.40 -5.43 -18.20
N GLN A 63 -5.13 -4.30 -18.09
CA GLN A 63 -4.75 -3.22 -17.18
C GLN A 63 -4.73 -3.68 -15.72
N MET A 64 -5.76 -4.40 -15.28
CA MET A 64 -5.78 -4.99 -13.94
C MET A 64 -4.64 -5.99 -13.76
N PHE A 65 -4.37 -6.83 -14.77
CA PHE A 65 -3.31 -7.82 -14.71
C PHE A 65 -1.94 -7.16 -14.51
N GLN A 66 -1.61 -6.15 -15.31
CA GLN A 66 -0.34 -5.43 -15.21
C GLN A 66 -0.20 -4.73 -13.85
N ASN A 67 -1.26 -4.09 -13.34
CA ASN A 67 -1.23 -3.43 -12.02
C ASN A 67 -1.05 -4.42 -10.86
N VAL A 68 -1.75 -5.56 -10.90
CA VAL A 68 -1.60 -6.60 -9.87
C VAL A 68 -0.21 -7.23 -9.96
N TRP A 69 0.27 -7.51 -11.17
CA TRP A 69 1.62 -8.02 -11.38
C TRP A 69 2.70 -7.07 -10.86
N HIS A 70 2.58 -5.77 -11.14
CA HIS A 70 3.48 -4.74 -10.62
C HIS A 70 3.55 -4.77 -9.10
N SER A 71 2.39 -4.85 -8.43
CA SER A 71 2.32 -4.96 -6.97
C SER A 71 2.97 -6.26 -6.44
N VAL A 72 2.72 -7.40 -7.09
CA VAL A 72 3.32 -8.70 -6.74
C VAL A 72 4.84 -8.68 -6.94
N ALA A 73 5.32 -8.13 -8.06
CA ALA A 73 6.73 -7.99 -8.35
C ALA A 73 7.42 -7.11 -7.31
N LEU A 74 6.80 -6.00 -6.90
CA LEU A 74 7.32 -5.15 -5.83
C LEU A 74 7.44 -5.91 -4.50
N ASP A 75 6.42 -6.68 -4.10
CA ASP A 75 6.48 -7.46 -2.85
C ASP A 75 7.55 -8.55 -2.89
N LEU A 76 7.70 -9.27 -4.00
CA LEU A 76 8.70 -10.32 -4.17
C LEU A 76 10.14 -9.77 -4.20
N ASN A 77 10.33 -8.53 -4.65
CA ASN A 77 11.63 -7.88 -4.77
C ASN A 77 11.95 -6.89 -3.63
N LYS A 78 11.06 -6.70 -2.66
CA LYS A 78 11.23 -5.72 -1.59
C LYS A 78 12.49 -5.99 -0.76
N LYS A 79 13.11 -4.91 -0.27
CA LYS A 79 14.31 -4.98 0.57
C LYS A 79 13.97 -5.16 2.04
N ILE A 80 12.81 -4.67 2.45
CA ILE A 80 12.37 -4.73 3.84
C ILE A 80 12.12 -6.17 4.29
N LYS A 81 12.57 -6.48 5.51
CA LYS A 81 12.29 -7.75 6.19
C LYS A 81 12.16 -7.50 7.68
N GLN A 82 11.14 -8.07 8.33
CA GLN A 82 11.00 -8.02 9.78
C GLN A 82 12.30 -8.47 10.51
N GLY A 83 12.65 -7.75 11.57
CA GLY A 83 13.87 -7.95 12.36
C GLY A 83 15.16 -7.37 11.76
N ARG A 84 15.15 -6.93 10.49
CA ARG A 84 16.31 -6.32 9.81
C ARG A 84 16.30 -4.80 9.93
N GLU A 85 17.39 -4.17 9.48
CA GLU A 85 17.46 -2.71 9.39
C GLU A 85 16.40 -2.19 8.41
N ALA A 86 15.70 -1.14 8.82
CA ALA A 86 14.69 -0.49 8.01
C ALA A 86 15.35 0.35 6.90
N PRO A 87 14.94 0.21 5.64
CA PRO A 87 15.46 1.05 4.57
C PRO A 87 15.22 2.55 4.85
N ASN A 88 16.30 3.34 4.89
CA ASN A 88 16.23 4.79 5.14
C ASN A 88 16.33 5.59 3.84
N ILE A 89 15.30 5.46 3.02
CA ILE A 89 15.26 5.96 1.64
C ILE A 89 14.83 7.45 1.63
N PRO A 90 15.27 8.27 0.66
CA PRO A 90 14.74 9.63 0.49
C PRO A 90 13.22 9.64 0.26
N VAL A 91 12.56 10.61 0.89
CA VAL A 91 11.18 11.02 0.65
C VAL A 91 11.13 12.54 0.52
N VAL A 92 10.05 13.05 -0.06
CA VAL A 92 9.84 14.46 -0.35
C VAL A 92 8.77 15.01 0.60
N SER A 93 9.01 16.21 1.13
CA SER A 93 8.01 16.97 1.89
C SER A 93 6.75 17.21 1.06
N LEU A 94 5.61 17.39 1.73
CA LEU A 94 4.33 17.65 1.08
C LEU A 94 4.33 18.89 0.15
N THR A 95 5.21 19.86 0.41
CA THR A 95 5.38 21.06 -0.44
C THR A 95 6.23 20.81 -1.69
N GLY A 96 6.91 19.67 -1.78
CA GLY A 96 7.88 19.37 -2.84
C GLY A 96 9.26 20.00 -2.64
N LYS A 97 9.49 20.81 -1.58
CA LYS A 97 10.69 21.63 -1.44
C LYS A 97 11.89 20.94 -0.79
N HIS A 98 11.63 19.96 0.07
CA HIS A 98 12.67 19.26 0.82
C HIS A 98 12.65 17.78 0.52
N CYS A 99 13.82 17.21 0.27
CA CYS A 99 14.06 15.78 0.18
C CYS A 99 14.88 15.35 1.39
N PHE A 100 14.42 14.34 2.13
CA PHE A 100 15.04 13.90 3.37
C PHE A 100 14.83 12.40 3.59
N PRO A 101 15.68 11.73 4.40
CA PRO A 101 15.53 10.31 4.69
C PRO A 101 14.26 10.00 5.48
N LEU A 102 13.52 8.98 5.07
CA LEU A 102 12.24 8.57 5.67
C LEU A 102 12.29 8.40 7.19
N LEU A 103 13.38 7.85 7.74
CA LEU A 103 13.49 7.60 9.18
C LEU A 103 13.70 8.87 10.00
N GLN A 104 13.87 10.05 9.39
CA GLN A 104 13.79 11.32 10.11
C GLN A 104 12.38 11.62 10.65
N MET A 105 11.35 10.91 10.15
CA MET A 105 9.99 10.99 10.70
C MET A 105 9.87 10.35 12.10
N ALA A 106 10.85 9.54 12.51
CA ALA A 106 10.86 8.90 13.83
C ALA A 106 11.56 9.77 14.86
N LYS A 107 10.95 9.94 16.04
CA LYS A 107 11.66 10.45 17.22
C LYS A 107 12.48 9.32 17.85
N ALA A 108 13.59 9.69 18.50
CA ALA A 108 14.50 8.73 19.11
C ALA A 108 13.77 7.78 20.09
N GLY A 109 14.03 6.47 19.97
CA GLY A 109 13.46 5.43 20.84
C GLY A 109 12.00 5.05 20.55
N ARG A 110 11.26 5.85 19.77
CA ARG A 110 9.83 5.65 19.54
C ARG A 110 9.57 4.81 18.28
N PRO A 111 8.55 3.95 18.28
CA PRO A 111 8.09 3.31 17.07
C PRO A 111 7.52 4.35 16.10
N LEU A 112 7.87 4.23 14.82
CA LEU A 112 7.29 4.95 13.70
C LEU A 112 6.38 4.00 12.93
N VAL A 113 5.08 4.27 12.94
CA VAL A 113 4.09 3.57 12.13
C VAL A 113 4.02 4.23 10.75
N LEU A 114 4.38 3.46 9.72
CA LEU A 114 4.33 3.88 8.33
C LEU A 114 3.07 3.30 7.68
N ASN A 115 2.29 4.16 7.03
CA ASN A 115 1.12 3.78 6.25
C ASN A 115 1.26 4.23 4.80
N PHE A 116 1.46 3.30 3.89
CA PHE A 116 1.68 3.57 2.48
C PHE A 116 0.38 3.46 1.69
N GLY A 117 0.14 4.39 0.76
CA GLY A 117 -1.01 4.36 -0.13
C GLY A 117 -1.12 5.61 -0.99
N SER A 118 -2.22 5.71 -1.74
CA SER A 118 -2.53 6.81 -2.66
C SER A 118 -4.04 7.06 -2.75
N CYS A 119 -4.42 8.23 -3.27
CA CYS A 119 -5.82 8.68 -3.35
C CYS A 119 -6.71 7.71 -4.12
N THR A 120 -6.19 7.15 -5.22
CA THR A 120 -6.97 6.26 -6.07
C THR A 120 -7.21 4.88 -5.46
N CYS A 121 -6.62 4.53 -4.31
CA CYS A 121 -6.93 3.28 -3.60
C CYS A 121 -8.16 3.44 -2.68
N PRO A 122 -9.34 2.88 -3.01
CA PRO A 122 -10.56 3.11 -2.22
C PRO A 122 -10.46 2.54 -0.80
N ILE A 123 -9.71 1.45 -0.64
CA ILE A 123 -9.51 0.76 0.64
C ILE A 123 -8.65 1.60 1.57
N PHE A 124 -7.64 2.28 1.02
CA PHE A 124 -6.82 3.25 1.75
C PHE A 124 -7.67 4.40 2.26
N MET A 125 -8.36 5.08 1.33
CA MET A 125 -9.11 6.30 1.60
C MET A 125 -10.22 6.07 2.63
N ARG A 126 -10.95 4.95 2.54
CA ARG A 126 -12.01 4.61 3.50
C ARG A 126 -11.51 4.23 4.89
N GLN A 127 -10.22 3.98 5.07
CA GLN A 127 -9.62 3.64 6.37
C GLN A 127 -8.78 4.79 6.97
N LEU A 128 -8.68 5.95 6.31
CA LEU A 128 -7.93 7.09 6.83
C LEU A 128 -8.46 7.59 8.18
N ASP A 129 -9.77 7.66 8.36
CA ASP A 129 -10.38 8.08 9.63
C ASP A 129 -10.01 7.13 10.79
N GLU A 130 -10.03 5.83 10.55
CA GLU A 130 -9.64 4.84 11.56
C GLU A 130 -8.13 4.89 11.85
N PHE A 131 -7.32 5.17 10.83
CA PHE A 131 -5.88 5.40 11.01
C PHE A 131 -5.61 6.65 11.85
N GLN A 132 -6.33 7.76 11.63
CA GLN A 132 -6.24 8.97 12.45
C GLN A 132 -6.60 8.73 13.90
N LYS A 133 -7.72 8.02 14.15
CA LYS A 133 -8.12 7.64 15.52
C LYS A 133 -7.04 6.81 16.22
N MET A 134 -6.42 5.87 15.49
CA MET A 134 -5.30 5.08 16.02
C MET A 134 -4.08 5.97 16.31
N ALA A 135 -3.71 6.86 15.39
CA ALA A 135 -2.59 7.78 15.55
C ALA A 135 -2.78 8.67 16.78
N LYS A 136 -3.97 9.26 16.94
CA LYS A 136 -4.34 10.07 18.10
C LYS A 136 -4.24 9.29 19.41
N ARG A 137 -4.79 8.07 19.46
CA ARG A 137 -4.77 7.20 20.65
C ARG A 137 -3.35 6.86 21.10
N PHE A 138 -2.47 6.52 20.16
CA PHE A 138 -1.10 6.06 20.46
C PHE A 138 -0.03 7.14 20.30
N SER A 139 -0.42 8.39 20.06
CA SER A 139 0.48 9.54 19.87
C SER A 139 1.48 9.74 21.02
N HIS A 140 1.10 9.38 22.24
CA HIS A 140 1.97 9.46 23.41
C HIS A 140 3.12 8.44 23.41
N ILE A 141 3.03 7.32 22.66
CA ILE A 141 4.08 6.28 22.60
C ILE A 141 4.72 6.06 21.24
N ALA A 142 4.03 6.41 20.14
CA ALA A 142 4.49 6.15 18.78
C ALA A 142 4.26 7.36 17.87
N ASP A 143 5.10 7.48 16.85
CA ASP A 143 4.97 8.45 15.77
C ASP A 143 4.26 7.78 14.57
N PHE A 144 3.54 8.57 13.79
CA PHE A 144 2.73 8.08 12.66
C PHE A 144 3.06 8.90 11.43
N CYS A 145 3.15 8.24 10.27
CA CYS A 145 3.40 8.91 9.01
C CYS A 145 2.71 8.16 7.86
N VAL A 146 1.99 8.91 7.03
CA VAL A 146 1.53 8.43 5.73
C VAL A 146 2.63 8.70 4.70
N VAL A 147 2.97 7.67 3.91
CA VAL A 147 3.87 7.79 2.77
C VAL A 147 3.04 7.67 1.50
N TYR A 148 2.86 8.80 0.81
CA TYR A 148 2.13 8.87 -0.45
C TYR A 148 2.96 8.29 -1.59
N ILE A 149 2.51 7.20 -2.20
CA ILE A 149 3.22 6.48 -3.28
C ILE A 149 2.53 6.72 -4.63
N GLU A 150 2.94 5.99 -5.68
CA GLU A 150 2.24 5.98 -6.96
C GLU A 150 0.74 5.61 -6.81
N GLU A 151 -0.07 6.05 -7.78
CA GLU A 151 -1.51 5.75 -7.78
C GLU A 151 -1.75 4.24 -7.95
N ALA A 152 -2.59 3.66 -7.08
CA ALA A 152 -2.97 2.26 -7.21
C ALA A 152 -3.87 2.02 -8.44
N HIS A 153 -4.73 3.00 -8.75
CA HIS A 153 -5.71 2.95 -9.84
C HIS A 153 -5.69 4.25 -10.66
N PRO A 154 -4.59 4.54 -11.39
CA PRO A 154 -4.48 5.77 -12.16
C PRO A 154 -5.52 5.83 -13.28
N SER A 155 -6.01 7.03 -13.60
CA SER A 155 -7.06 7.23 -14.61
C SER A 155 -6.60 6.94 -16.05
N ASP A 156 -5.29 6.85 -16.29
CA ASP A 156 -4.69 6.44 -17.56
C ASP A 156 -4.13 5.01 -17.55
N GLY A 157 -4.47 4.23 -16.52
CA GLY A 157 -4.17 2.80 -16.40
C GLY A 157 -5.41 2.01 -15.93
N TRP A 158 -5.26 1.18 -14.89
CA TRP A 158 -6.39 0.45 -14.30
C TRP A 158 -7.27 1.37 -13.44
N ALA A 159 -8.18 2.08 -14.09
CA ALA A 159 -9.10 3.00 -13.43
C ALA A 159 -10.33 2.28 -12.83
N LEU A 160 -10.86 2.84 -11.75
CA LEU A 160 -12.16 2.50 -11.18
C LEU A 160 -13.13 3.66 -11.46
N LYS A 161 -14.39 3.38 -11.81
CA LYS A 161 -15.41 4.45 -11.96
C LYS A 161 -15.75 5.04 -10.59
N ASP A 162 -16.26 6.27 -10.58
CA ASP A 162 -16.64 7.00 -9.37
C ASP A 162 -15.53 7.11 -8.31
N ASN A 163 -14.27 7.21 -8.79
CA ASN A 163 -13.07 7.33 -7.98
C ASN A 163 -12.30 8.62 -8.32
N TYR A 164 -11.21 8.88 -7.59
CA TYR A 164 -10.29 9.98 -7.90
C TYR A 164 -9.77 9.85 -9.35
N ALA A 165 -9.93 10.92 -10.14
CA ALA A 165 -9.45 10.99 -11.52
C ALA A 165 -8.01 11.52 -11.57
N ILE A 166 -7.07 10.75 -11.03
CA ILE A 166 -5.65 11.11 -10.96
C ILE A 166 -4.87 10.20 -11.93
N ARG A 167 -4.13 10.81 -12.84
CA ARG A 167 -3.25 10.09 -13.78
C ARG A 167 -1.99 9.59 -13.09
N THR A 168 -1.30 8.68 -13.75
CA THR A 168 0.07 8.31 -13.38
C THR A 168 0.94 9.56 -13.29
N HIS A 169 1.52 9.82 -12.12
CA HIS A 169 2.35 10.99 -11.89
C HIS A 169 3.55 10.97 -12.83
N SER A 170 3.76 12.05 -13.58
CA SER A 170 4.94 12.23 -14.43
C SER A 170 5.99 13.12 -13.76
N THR A 171 5.61 13.89 -12.73
CA THR A 171 6.50 14.77 -11.99
C THR A 171 6.28 14.71 -10.48
N GLN A 172 7.29 15.08 -9.71
CA GLN A 172 7.17 15.19 -8.25
C GLN A 172 6.10 16.22 -7.85
N THR A 173 5.94 17.30 -8.63
CA THR A 173 4.93 18.33 -8.40
C THR A 173 3.52 17.78 -8.50
N GLU A 174 3.25 16.91 -9.48
CA GLU A 174 1.95 16.23 -9.62
C GLU A 174 1.70 15.29 -8.45
N ARG A 175 2.69 14.47 -8.09
CA ARG A 175 2.59 13.55 -6.94
C ARG A 175 2.36 14.30 -5.63
N CYS A 176 3.06 15.41 -5.40
CA CYS A 176 2.82 16.28 -4.25
C CYS A 176 1.46 16.99 -4.30
N ARG A 177 0.90 17.26 -5.48
CA ARG A 177 -0.47 17.81 -5.60
C ARG A 177 -1.50 16.78 -5.14
N ALA A 178 -1.38 15.53 -5.60
CA ALA A 178 -2.25 14.44 -5.18
C ALA A 178 -2.10 14.14 -3.68
N ALA A 179 -0.87 14.10 -3.16
CA ALA A 179 -0.61 13.95 -1.74
C ALA A 179 -1.22 15.05 -0.87
N ARG A 180 -1.26 16.31 -1.35
CA ARG A 180 -1.93 17.41 -0.65
C ARG A 180 -3.44 17.26 -0.62
N GLU A 181 -4.03 16.67 -1.65
CA GLU A 181 -5.45 16.34 -1.65
C GLU A 181 -5.74 15.26 -0.59
N LEU A 182 -4.90 14.23 -0.51
CA LEU A 182 -4.98 13.23 0.55
C LEU A 182 -4.87 13.85 1.95
N ALA A 183 -3.87 14.71 2.16
CA ALA A 183 -3.58 15.34 3.45
C ALA A 183 -4.76 16.15 4.01
N ARG A 184 -5.65 16.67 3.15
CA ARG A 184 -6.88 17.36 3.60
C ARG A 184 -7.85 16.42 4.33
N ASN A 185 -7.83 15.13 3.98
CA ASN A 185 -8.63 14.10 4.64
C ASN A 185 -7.96 13.54 5.90
N ILE A 186 -6.68 13.88 6.13
CA ILE A 186 -5.89 13.39 7.25
C ILE A 186 -5.08 14.50 7.96
N PRO A 187 -5.72 15.58 8.43
CA PRO A 187 -5.01 16.75 8.96
C PRO A 187 -4.17 16.45 10.22
N GLU A 188 -4.49 15.41 10.99
CA GLU A 188 -3.79 15.08 12.23
C GLU A 188 -2.54 14.21 12.04
N CYS A 189 -2.32 13.62 10.86
CA CYS A 189 -1.13 12.78 10.61
C CYS A 189 -0.18 13.40 9.57
N PRO A 190 1.14 13.40 9.83
CA PRO A 190 2.13 13.78 8.83
C PRO A 190 2.03 12.96 7.54
N VAL A 191 2.05 13.65 6.41
CA VAL A 191 2.12 13.05 5.07
C VAL A 191 3.45 13.44 4.41
N VAL A 192 4.21 12.44 3.98
CA VAL A 192 5.38 12.60 3.10
C VAL A 192 5.10 11.93 1.77
N VAL A 193 5.88 12.28 0.76
CA VAL A 193 5.66 11.82 -0.62
C VAL A 193 6.85 11.01 -1.07
N ASP A 194 6.63 9.85 -1.66
CA ASP A 194 7.73 9.10 -2.28
C ASP A 194 8.33 9.90 -3.45
N THR A 195 9.59 9.67 -3.71
CA THR A 195 10.31 10.23 -4.85
C THR A 195 9.75 9.66 -6.16
N MET A 196 9.91 10.37 -7.28
CA MET A 196 9.58 9.83 -8.61
C MET A 196 10.38 8.59 -9.04
N LEU A 197 11.40 8.18 -8.26
CA LEU A 197 12.10 6.90 -8.43
C LEU A 197 11.39 5.74 -7.71
N ASP A 198 10.25 6.01 -7.06
CA ASP A 198 9.47 5.06 -6.26
C ASP A 198 10.31 4.34 -5.20
N ALA A 199 11.34 5.04 -4.70
CA ALA A 199 12.38 4.42 -3.92
C ALA A 199 11.83 3.84 -2.60
N ALA A 200 10.88 4.53 -1.95
CA ALA A 200 10.24 4.01 -0.74
C ALA A 200 9.30 2.85 -1.09
N ASN A 201 8.49 2.98 -2.15
CA ASN A 201 7.58 1.93 -2.61
C ASN A 201 8.34 0.63 -2.96
N ILE A 202 9.44 0.73 -3.70
CA ILE A 202 10.32 -0.40 -4.06
C ILE A 202 10.96 -1.01 -2.80
N ALA A 203 11.49 -0.19 -1.89
CA ALA A 203 12.18 -0.71 -0.72
C ALA A 203 11.22 -1.43 0.25
N TYR A 204 9.99 -0.92 0.37
CA TYR A 204 8.98 -1.42 1.31
C TYR A 204 7.95 -2.37 0.66
N GLY A 205 8.00 -2.57 -0.66
CA GLY A 205 7.03 -3.35 -1.45
C GLY A 205 5.61 -2.87 -1.19
N ALA A 206 5.37 -1.56 -1.26
CA ALA A 206 4.24 -0.95 -0.55
C ALA A 206 2.93 -0.87 -1.35
N LEU A 207 3.00 -0.97 -2.68
CA LEU A 207 1.84 -0.95 -3.56
C LEU A 207 0.95 -2.20 -3.35
N PRO A 208 -0.39 -2.07 -3.39
CA PRO A 208 -1.16 -0.83 -3.50
C PRO A 208 -1.23 -0.04 -2.18
N ILE A 209 -1.19 -0.76 -1.06
CA ILE A 209 -1.25 -0.23 0.31
C ILE A 209 -0.50 -1.16 1.27
N ARG A 210 0.15 -0.59 2.29
CA ARG A 210 0.89 -1.40 3.27
C ARG A 210 1.16 -0.67 4.58
N PHE A 211 1.19 -1.43 5.67
CA PHE A 211 1.68 -0.97 6.97
C PHE A 211 3.08 -1.50 7.25
N HIS A 212 3.89 -0.70 7.93
CA HIS A 212 5.13 -1.14 8.58
C HIS A 212 5.29 -0.40 9.91
N ILE A 213 6.01 -1.01 10.86
CA ILE A 213 6.44 -0.31 12.08
C ILE A 213 7.95 -0.43 12.18
N VAL A 214 8.60 0.71 12.34
CA VAL A 214 10.05 0.82 12.49
C VAL A 214 10.38 1.37 13.88
N GLN A 215 11.28 0.72 14.61
CA GLN A 215 11.78 1.23 15.88
C GLN A 215 13.28 1.02 15.95
N ASN A 216 14.03 2.02 16.41
CA ASN A 216 15.50 1.97 16.51
C ASN A 216 16.15 1.50 15.19
N ARG A 217 15.65 2.05 14.07
CA ARG A 217 16.06 1.71 12.70
C ARG A 217 15.86 0.24 12.31
N ARG A 218 15.06 -0.53 13.05
CA ARG A 218 14.72 -1.91 12.72
C ARG A 218 13.24 -2.06 12.42
N VAL A 219 12.92 -2.97 11.51
CA VAL A 219 11.55 -3.33 11.17
C VAL A 219 11.01 -4.23 12.27
N VAL A 220 10.06 -3.74 13.05
CA VAL A 220 9.45 -4.48 14.17
C VAL A 220 8.07 -5.04 13.81
N TYR A 221 7.47 -4.54 12.74
CA TYR A 221 6.26 -5.09 12.13
C TYR A 221 6.32 -4.91 10.62
N GLU A 222 6.10 -5.99 9.88
CA GLU A 222 6.01 -6.01 8.42
C GLU A 222 4.58 -6.39 8.01
N GLY A 223 3.82 -5.45 7.45
CA GLY A 223 2.48 -5.75 6.94
C GLY A 223 2.51 -6.65 5.70
N GLY A 224 1.49 -7.46 5.50
CA GLY A 224 1.33 -8.22 4.25
C GLY A 224 0.93 -7.31 3.06
N PRO A 225 1.01 -7.80 1.82
CA PRO A 225 0.59 -7.05 0.64
C PRO A 225 -0.91 -6.72 0.71
N GLY A 226 -1.27 -5.48 0.40
CA GLY A 226 -2.66 -5.04 0.33
C GLY A 226 -3.43 -5.66 -0.86
N PRO A 227 -4.77 -5.76 -0.77
CA PRO A 227 -5.60 -5.41 0.39
C PRO A 227 -5.67 -6.48 1.48
N MET A 228 -5.37 -7.74 1.16
CA MET A 228 -5.50 -8.87 2.08
C MET A 228 -4.64 -8.72 3.34
N GLY A 229 -3.40 -8.26 3.19
CA GLY A 229 -2.44 -8.03 4.27
C GLY A 229 -2.49 -6.64 4.91
N TYR A 230 -3.34 -5.73 4.40
CA TYR A 230 -3.56 -4.43 5.02
C TYR A 230 -4.37 -4.62 6.31
N ASN A 231 -3.66 -4.66 7.43
CA ASN A 231 -4.18 -5.07 8.73
C ASN A 231 -3.98 -3.98 9.80
N MET A 232 -4.97 -3.08 9.91
CA MET A 232 -5.04 -2.06 10.96
C MET A 232 -5.10 -2.69 12.37
N GLY A 233 -5.75 -3.85 12.50
CA GLY A 233 -5.88 -4.56 13.78
C GLY A 233 -4.55 -5.07 14.30
N GLY A 234 -3.72 -5.65 13.42
CA GLY A 234 -2.37 -6.10 13.76
C GLY A 234 -1.46 -4.97 14.22
N VAL A 235 -1.56 -3.79 13.60
CA VAL A 235 -0.83 -2.58 14.04
C VAL A 235 -1.30 -2.15 15.44
N ARG A 236 -2.61 -2.11 15.69
CA ARG A 236 -3.17 -1.79 17.02
C ARG A 236 -2.73 -2.77 18.09
N GLU A 237 -2.72 -4.06 17.78
CA GLU A 237 -2.29 -5.11 18.70
C GLU A 237 -0.82 -4.94 19.05
N TRP A 238 0.04 -4.72 18.06
CA TRP A 238 1.46 -4.47 18.26
C TRP A 238 1.70 -3.25 19.16
N LEU A 239 1.03 -2.13 18.88
CA LEU A 239 1.12 -0.90 19.69
C LEU A 239 0.62 -1.12 21.12
N GLY A 240 -0.44 -1.91 21.30
CA GLY A 240 -0.98 -2.27 22.61
C GLY A 240 0.03 -3.07 23.44
N LYS A 241 0.64 -4.11 22.86
CA LYS A 241 1.70 -4.92 23.50
C LYS A 241 2.92 -4.07 23.86
N TYR A 242 3.34 -3.21 22.94
CA TYR A 242 4.43 -2.27 23.17
C TYR A 242 4.14 -1.33 24.35
N HIS A 243 2.92 -0.80 24.45
CA HIS A 243 2.50 0.08 25.54
C HIS A 243 2.53 -0.61 26.91
N THR A 244 2.09 -1.87 26.98
CA THR A 244 2.00 -2.62 28.24
C THR A 244 3.30 -3.33 28.63
N GLY A 245 4.38 -3.15 27.85
CA GLY A 245 5.68 -3.79 28.11
C GLY A 245 5.70 -5.31 27.87
N MET A 246 4.69 -5.84 27.18
CA MET A 246 4.64 -7.25 26.80
C MET A 246 5.42 -7.41 25.49
N SER A 247 6.64 -7.94 25.58
CA SER A 247 7.48 -8.21 24.40
C SER A 247 6.77 -9.14 23.41
N SER A 248 6.63 -8.68 22.16
CA SER A 248 6.18 -9.44 20.99
C SER A 248 7.32 -10.19 20.32
#